data_AF-A0A1I2RJE3-F1
#
_entry.id   AF-A0A1I2RJE3-F1
#
_cell.length_a   1.000
_cell.length_b   1.000
_cell.length_c   1.000
_cell.angle_alpha   90.00
_cell.angle_beta   90.00
_cell.angle_gamma   90.00
#
_symmetry.space_group_name_H-M   'P 1'
#
loop_
_entity.id
_entity.type
_entity.pdbx_description
1 polymer ?
#
loop_
_entity_poly.entity_id
_entity_poly.type
_entity_poly.pdbx_seq_one_letter_code
_entity_poly.pdbx_strand_id
1 'polypeptide(L)'
;MNSEQLTSLLRTVLQFAGGIAVGRGWIDAETSTAIIGALVTISVTAWSLYTRRSAGLVASAAAVPGVTSITAAPKIANAVESAKVQAAH
;
A
#
# COMPACT_ATOMS: atom_id res chain seq x y z
N MET A 1 -2.29 -8.43 8.23
CA MET A 1 -0.89 -7.94 8.22
C MET A 1 -0.93 -6.42 8.16
N ASN A 2 -0.20 -5.74 9.04
CA ASN A 2 -0.08 -4.28 8.95
C ASN A 2 0.83 -3.89 7.77
N SER A 3 0.69 -2.67 7.26
CA SER A 3 1.47 -2.15 6.12
C SER A 3 2.98 -2.24 6.34
N GLU A 4 3.44 -2.07 7.58
CA GLU A 4 4.85 -2.22 7.98
C GLU A 4 5.36 -3.66 7.84
N GLN A 5 4.53 -4.64 8.20
CA GLN A 5 4.89 -6.04 8.09
C GLN A 5 4.97 -6.48 6.62
N LEU A 6 4.04 -6.00 5.78
CA LEU A 6 4.02 -6.30 4.35
C LEU A 6 5.22 -5.68 3.63
N THR A 7 5.56 -4.43 3.95
CA THR A 7 6.73 -3.75 3.36
C THR A 7 8.05 -4.36 3.80
N SER A 8 8.17 -4.77 5.07
CA SER A 8 9.32 -5.51 5.59
C SER A 8 9.51 -6.87 4.88
N LEU A 9 8.41 -7.61 4.70
CA LEU A 9 8.43 -8.87 3.97
C LEU A 9 8.85 -8.68 2.51
N LEU A 10 8.27 -7.69 1.82
CA LEU A 10 8.61 -7.35 0.43
C LEU A 10 10.11 -7.06 0.29
N ARG A 11 10.66 -6.21 1.15
CA ARG A 11 12.08 -5.86 1.15
C ARG A 11 12.96 -7.09 1.34
N THR A 12 12.60 -7.96 2.29
CA THR A 12 13.35 -9.18 2.59
C THR A 12 13.38 -10.12 1.38
N VAL A 13 12.25 -10.32 0.72
CA VAL A 13 12.16 -11.15 -0.50
C VAL A 13 13.00 -10.57 -1.63
N LEU A 14 12.93 -9.25 -1.85
CA LEU A 14 13.71 -8.57 -2.89
C LEU A 14 15.22 -8.65 -2.63
N GLN A 15 15.65 -8.47 -1.39
CA GLN A 15 17.06 -8.58 -0.99
C GLN A 15 17.57 -10.02 -1.14
N PHE A 16 16.77 -11.02 -0.75
CA PHE A 16 17.11 -12.42 -0.94
C PHE A 16 17.24 -12.78 -2.41
N ALA A 17 16.27 -12.38 -3.24
CA ALA A 17 16.29 -12.61 -4.68
C ALA A 17 17.49 -11.91 -5.35
N GLY A 18 17.78 -10.66 -4.97
CA GLY A 18 18.94 -9.92 -5.45
C GLY A 18 20.26 -10.59 -5.06
N GLY A 19 20.37 -11.11 -3.84
CA GLY A 19 21.55 -11.85 -3.40
C GLY A 19 21.79 -13.13 -4.21
N ILE A 20 20.73 -13.87 -4.55
CA ILE A 20 20.83 -15.06 -5.42
C ILE A 20 21.25 -14.66 -6.84
N ALA A 21 20.66 -13.60 -7.40
CA ALA A 21 20.96 -13.16 -8.76
C ALA A 21 22.41 -12.71 -8.90
N VAL A 22 22.94 -12.00 -7.90
CA VAL A 22 24.36 -11.61 -7.82
C VAL A 22 25.26 -12.83 -7.61
N GLY A 23 24.90 -13.72 -6.69
CA GLY A 23 25.66 -14.94 -6.41
C GLY A 23 25.75 -15.90 -7.58
N ARG A 24 24.78 -15.87 -8.51
CA ARG A 24 24.81 -16.61 -9.78
C ARG A 24 25.48 -15.86 -10.93
N GLY A 25 25.91 -14.62 -10.74
CA GLY A 25 26.52 -13.79 -11.77
C GLY A 25 25.55 -13.33 -12.86
N TRP A 26 24.24 -13.35 -12.62
CA TRP A 26 23.26 -12.82 -13.58
C TRP A 26 23.32 -11.30 -13.69
N ILE A 27 23.61 -10.65 -12.55
CA ILE A 27 23.75 -9.20 -12.41
C ILE A 27 24.85 -8.91 -11.39
N ASP A 28 25.43 -7.71 -11.45
CA ASP A 28 26.33 -7.23 -10.40
C ASP A 28 25.55 -6.65 -9.19
N ALA A 29 26.28 -6.35 -8.11
CA ALA A 29 25.70 -5.85 -6.87
C ALA A 29 25.09 -4.44 -7.00
N GLU A 30 25.64 -3.59 -7.86
CA GLU A 30 25.16 -2.23 -8.10
C GLU A 30 23.82 -2.27 -8.86
N THR A 31 23.75 -3.06 -9.92
CA THR A 31 22.54 -3.34 -10.70
C THR A 31 21.44 -3.93 -9.83
N SER A 32 21.78 -4.90 -8.96
CA SER A 32 20.82 -5.49 -8.01
C SER A 32 20.26 -4.45 -7.04
N THR A 33 21.12 -3.59 -6.50
CA THR A 33 20.72 -2.51 -5.58
C THR A 33 19.78 -1.51 -6.26
N ALA A 34 20.09 -1.11 -7.51
CA ALA A 34 19.27 -0.22 -8.30
C ALA A 34 17.87 -0.81 -8.58
N ILE A 35 17.80 -2.08 -8.98
CA ILE A 35 16.53 -2.79 -9.26
C ILE A 35 15.67 -2.87 -8.00
N ILE A 36 16.25 -3.30 -6.87
CA ILE A 36 15.51 -3.42 -5.61
C ILE A 36 14.99 -2.05 -5.17
N GLY A 37 15.83 -1.00 -5.24
CA GLY A 37 15.43 0.36 -4.92
C GLY A 37 14.26 0.86 -5.78
N ALA A 38 14.32 0.60 -7.09
CA ALA A 38 13.24 0.94 -8.02
C ALA A 38 11.95 0.18 -7.69
N LEU A 39 12.00 -1.13 -7.47
CA LEU A 39 10.83 -1.96 -7.17
C LEU A 39 10.13 -1.54 -5.87
N VAL A 40 10.91 -1.24 -4.82
CA VAL A 40 10.37 -0.74 -3.56
C VAL A 40 9.69 0.62 -3.78
N THR A 41 10.35 1.52 -4.51
CA THR A 41 9.82 2.87 -4.79
C THR A 41 8.49 2.79 -5.55
N ILE A 42 8.43 2.00 -6.62
CA ILE A 42 7.21 1.81 -7.41
C ILE A 42 6.09 1.22 -6.54
N SER A 43 6.41 0.20 -5.74
CA SER A 43 5.42 -0.47 -4.88
C SER A 43 4.83 0.48 -3.84
N VAL A 44 5.68 1.26 -3.15
CA VAL A 44 5.23 2.23 -2.15
C VAL A 44 4.45 3.37 -2.79
N THR A 45 4.89 3.87 -3.94
CA THR A 45 4.15 4.92 -4.68
C THR A 45 2.79 4.41 -5.13
N ALA A 46 2.70 3.22 -5.71
CA ALA A 46 1.43 2.62 -6.13
C ALA A 46 0.48 2.44 -4.93
N TRP A 47 1.00 1.96 -3.79
CA TRP A 47 0.22 1.85 -2.55
C TRP A 47 -0.26 3.21 -2.04
N SER A 48 0.60 4.23 -2.06
CA SER A 48 0.23 5.59 -1.64
C SER A 48 -0.87 6.17 -2.53
N LEU A 49 -0.78 5.99 -3.85
CA LEU A 49 -1.84 6.42 -4.77
C LEU A 49 -3.14 5.65 -4.56
N TYR A 50 -3.05 4.34 -4.29
CA TYR A 50 -4.21 3.50 -4.01
C TYR A 50 -4.93 3.92 -2.71
N THR A 51 -4.19 4.10 -1.63
CA THR A 51 -4.73 4.51 -0.32
C THR A 51 -5.30 5.93 -0.32
N ARG A 52 -4.78 6.81 -1.18
CA ARG A 52 -5.32 8.17 -1.37
C ARG A 52 -6.55 8.25 -2.25
N ARG A 53 -7.07 7.13 -2.79
CA ARG A 53 -8.38 7.12 -3.46
C ARG A 53 -9.47 7.56 -2.49
N SER A 54 -10.53 8.17 -3.03
CA SER A 54 -11.64 8.72 -2.24
C SER A 54 -12.22 7.74 -1.22
N ALA A 55 -12.32 6.45 -1.55
CA ALA A 55 -12.75 5.41 -0.61
C ALA A 55 -11.76 5.19 0.55
N GLY A 56 -10.44 5.22 0.28
CA GLY A 56 -9.42 5.12 1.33
C GLY A 56 -9.39 6.32 2.27
N LEU A 57 -9.66 7.53 1.75
CA LEU A 57 -9.80 8.74 2.55
C LEU A 57 -11.07 8.71 3.44
N VAL A 58 -12.17 8.19 2.91
CA VAL A 58 -13.41 8.02 3.69
C VAL A 58 -13.24 6.93 4.76
N ALA A 59 -12.55 5.83 4.43
CA ALA A 59 -12.23 4.78 5.41
C ALA A 59 -11.31 5.28 6.53
N SER A 60 -10.29 6.08 6.21
CA SER A 60 -9.39 6.66 7.22
C SER A 60 -10.11 7.68 8.11
N ALA A 61 -11.01 8.48 7.55
CA ALA A 61 -11.88 9.36 8.33
C ALA A 61 -12.81 8.57 9.27
N ALA A 62 -13.37 7.44 8.82
CA ALA A 62 -14.25 6.60 9.64
C ALA A 62 -13.54 5.97 10.85
N ALA A 63 -12.23 5.71 10.72
CA ALA A 63 -11.40 5.15 11.78
C ALA A 63 -11.09 6.16 12.92
N VAL A 64 -11.37 7.45 12.73
CA VAL A 64 -11.14 8.47 13.76
C VAL A 64 -12.17 8.30 14.90
N PRO A 65 -11.75 8.19 16.17
CA PRO A 65 -12.66 7.95 17.31
C PRO A 65 -13.73 9.03 17.50
N GLY A 66 -13.47 10.27 17.08
CA GLY A 66 -14.40 11.40 17.16
C GLY A 66 -15.41 11.52 16.01
N VAL A 67 -15.31 10.67 14.98
CA VAL A 67 -16.22 10.71 13.83
C VAL A 67 -17.39 9.76 14.07
N THR A 68 -18.60 10.31 14.08
CA THR A 68 -19.87 9.61 14.31
C THR A 68 -20.63 9.29 13.03
N SER A 69 -20.55 10.13 12.00
CA SER A 69 -21.21 9.89 10.70
C SER A 69 -20.43 10.52 9.55
N ILE A 70 -20.35 9.80 8.42
CA ILE A 70 -19.78 10.26 7.16
C ILE A 70 -20.79 10.00 6.04
N THR A 71 -21.25 11.06 5.37
CA THR A 71 -22.09 10.96 4.19
C THR A 71 -21.22 11.03 2.94
N ALA A 72 -21.30 10.01 2.08
CA ALA A 72 -20.51 9.90 0.85
C ALA A 72 -21.37 9.49 -0.33
N ALA A 73 -20.89 9.72 -1.56
CA ALA A 73 -21.57 9.25 -2.76
C ALA A 73 -21.79 7.71 -2.72
N PRO A 74 -22.91 7.18 -3.26
CA PRO A 74 -23.27 5.75 -3.13
C PRO A 74 -22.16 4.79 -3.56
N LYS A 75 -21.44 5.12 -4.64
CA LYS A 75 -20.30 4.34 -5.14
C LYS A 75 -19.15 4.23 -4.13
N ILE A 76 -18.94 5.27 -3.31
CA ILE A 76 -17.89 5.31 -2.30
C ILE A 76 -18.38 4.67 -1.00
N ALA A 77 -19.62 4.94 -0.59
CA ALA A 77 -20.22 4.31 0.59
C ALA A 77 -20.25 2.78 0.48
N ASN A 78 -20.63 2.24 -0.68
CA ASN A 78 -20.62 0.79 -0.94
C ASN A 78 -19.21 0.18 -0.99
N ALA A 79 -18.18 1.00 -1.22
CA ALA A 79 -16.79 0.55 -1.29
C ALA A 79 -16.06 0.64 0.06
N VAL A 80 -16.69 1.20 1.10
CA VAL A 80 -16.10 1.36 2.44
C VAL A 80 -16.91 0.55 3.44
N GLU A 81 -16.33 -0.55 3.94
CA GLU A 81 -16.95 -1.40 4.96
C GLU A 81 -16.89 -0.73 6.35
N SER A 82 -17.74 0.26 6.60
CA SER A 82 -17.86 0.92 7.91
C SER A 82 -19.29 1.33 8.21
N ALA A 83 -19.79 0.97 9.40
CA ALA A 83 -21.12 1.35 9.87
C ALA A 83 -21.33 2.88 10.02
N LYS A 84 -20.23 3.64 10.03
CA LYS A 84 -20.24 5.10 10.11
C LYS A 84 -20.40 5.80 8.76
N VAL A 85 -20.26 5.06 7.65
CA VAL A 85 -20.30 5.62 6.30
C VAL A 85 -21.65 5.31 5.67
N GLN A 86 -22.36 6.36 5.25
CA GLN A 86 -23.71 6.26 4.68
C GLN A 86 -23.75 6.89 3.29
N ALA A 87 -24.58 6.33 2.41
CA ALA A 87 -24.82 6.90 1.09
C ALA A 87 -25.61 8.21 1.20
N ALA A 88 -25.18 9.26 0.49
CA ALA A 88 -25.93 10.48 0.30
C ALA A 88 -27.24 10.16 -0.44
N HIS A 89 -28.36 10.66 0.10
CA HIS A 89 -29.70 10.44 -0.41
C HIS A 89 -30.09 11.44 -1.51
#